data_AF-A0A7C4WCR3-F1
#
_entry.id   AF-A0A7C4WCR3-F1
#
_cell.length_a   1.000
_cell.length_b   1.000
_cell.length_c   1.000
_cell.angle_alpha   90.00
_cell.angle_beta   90.00
_cell.angle_gamma   90.00
#
_symmetry.space_group_name_H-M   'P 1'
#
loop_
_entity.id
_entity.type
_entity.pdbx_description
1 polymer ?
#
loop_
_entity_poly.entity_id
_entity_poly.type
_entity_poly.pdbx_seq_one_letter_code
_entity_poly.pdbx_strand_id
1 'polypeptide(L)'
;MSAFRILDDFYKDVLSSYPPQGEALLRQLTPEAWRHIAFRYILSVAAMTSVSHIIEEAAAQSRGTAHLHVSFQFMSRFLPQVERYRTISLGIARGWIYGAMDVHEPGGPILPASLRWINTEGTPLVQYWFVVAYGPGLFMSLLAREISALHGAGRYYEGFYAFDRDISYQLLLILHMCFPEDVPMPRRPEELQW
;
A
#
# COMPACT_ATOMS: atom_id res chain seq x y z
N MET A 1 -2.97 7.47 22.93
CA MET A 1 -2.63 6.18 22.27
C MET A 1 -1.85 6.51 21.01
N SER A 2 -0.70 5.88 20.75
CA SER A 2 0.11 6.21 19.57
C SER A 2 -0.55 5.68 18.28
N ALA A 3 -0.57 6.46 17.19
CA ALA A 3 -1.16 6.06 15.91
C ALA A 3 -0.58 4.74 15.37
N PHE A 4 0.70 4.48 15.61
CA PHE A 4 1.35 3.23 15.21
C PHE A 4 0.88 2.00 16.00
N ARG A 5 0.40 2.20 17.24
CA ARG A 5 -0.25 1.11 17.99
C ARG A 5 -1.60 0.78 17.38
N ILE A 6 -2.36 1.79 16.96
CA ILE A 6 -3.64 1.61 16.24
C ILE A 6 -3.41 0.84 14.95
N LEU A 7 -2.32 1.12 14.20
CA LEU A 7 -1.96 0.34 13.01
C LEU A 7 -1.70 -1.14 13.32
N ASP A 8 -0.91 -1.43 14.36
CA ASP A 8 -0.58 -2.82 14.72
C ASP A 8 -1.80 -3.60 15.22
N ASP A 9 -2.67 -2.95 15.99
CA ASP A 9 -3.93 -3.53 16.47
C ASP A 9 -4.88 -3.77 15.27
N PHE A 10 -5.07 -2.78 14.39
CA PHE A 10 -5.84 -2.92 13.15
C PHE A 10 -5.33 -4.05 12.26
N TYR A 11 -4.01 -4.12 12.05
CA TYR A 11 -3.38 -5.17 11.26
C TYR A 11 -3.72 -6.56 11.81
N LYS A 12 -3.60 -6.77 13.12
CA LYS A 12 -3.89 -8.05 13.76
C LYS A 12 -5.37 -8.43 13.67
N ASP A 13 -6.25 -7.47 13.92
CA ASP A 13 -7.70 -7.70 13.88
C ASP A 13 -8.15 -8.12 12.48
N VAL A 14 -7.73 -7.39 11.45
CA VAL A 14 -8.06 -7.71 10.06
C VAL A 14 -7.43 -9.04 9.64
N LEU A 15 -6.17 -9.28 9.98
CA LEU A 15 -5.47 -10.53 9.66
C LEU A 15 -6.16 -11.76 10.26
N SER A 16 -6.72 -11.62 11.47
CA SER A 16 -7.46 -12.70 12.14
C SER A 16 -8.82 -13.01 11.50
N SER A 17 -9.35 -12.06 10.73
CA SER A 17 -10.67 -12.15 10.10
C SER A 17 -10.65 -12.91 8.76
N TYR A 18 -9.47 -13.19 8.21
CA TYR A 18 -9.32 -13.86 6.91
C TYR A 18 -8.63 -15.23 7.01
N PRO A 19 -9.14 -16.23 6.27
CA PRO A 19 -8.45 -17.52 6.18
C PRO A 19 -7.12 -17.35 5.43
N PRO A 20 -6.05 -18.06 5.85
CA PRO A 20 -4.78 -18.02 5.15
C PRO A 20 -4.90 -18.69 3.78
N GLN A 21 -4.40 -18.01 2.76
CA GLN A 21 -4.32 -18.48 1.38
C GLN A 21 -2.85 -18.57 0.95
N GLY A 22 -2.54 -19.58 0.15
CA GLY A 22 -1.20 -19.76 -0.41
C GLY A 22 -0.98 -18.95 -1.70
N GLU A 23 0.29 -18.77 -2.08
CA GLU A 23 0.69 -18.11 -3.33
C GLU A 23 0.03 -18.70 -4.59
N ALA A 24 -0.38 -19.97 -4.55
CA ALA A 24 -1.03 -20.64 -5.68
C ALA A 24 -2.35 -19.95 -6.08
N LEU A 25 -3.08 -19.36 -5.14
CA LEU A 25 -4.31 -18.61 -5.42
C LEU A 25 -4.02 -17.44 -6.38
N LEU A 26 -2.93 -16.70 -6.16
CA LEU A 26 -2.57 -15.52 -6.95
C LEU A 26 -2.42 -15.83 -8.44
N ARG A 27 -1.94 -17.03 -8.78
CA ARG A 27 -1.73 -17.44 -10.18
C ARG A 27 -3.01 -17.75 -10.94
N GLN A 28 -4.12 -17.91 -10.22
CA GLN A 28 -5.41 -18.32 -10.77
C GLN A 28 -6.40 -17.16 -10.87
N LEU A 29 -6.10 -16.01 -10.24
CA LEU A 29 -7.01 -14.87 -10.18
C LEU A 29 -6.96 -14.02 -11.45
N THR A 30 -8.12 -13.80 -12.06
CA THR A 30 -8.29 -12.80 -13.12
C THR A 30 -8.38 -11.39 -12.52
N PRO A 31 -8.10 -10.31 -13.29
CA PRO A 31 -8.26 -8.93 -12.82
C PRO A 31 -9.64 -8.61 -12.22
N GLU A 32 -10.70 -9.23 -12.74
CA GLU A 32 -12.06 -9.06 -12.22
C GLU A 32 -12.25 -9.77 -10.87
N ALA A 33 -11.68 -10.97 -10.70
CA ALA A 33 -11.77 -11.72 -9.44
C ALA A 33 -11.17 -10.94 -8.26
N TRP A 34 -10.12 -10.14 -8.50
CA TRP A 34 -9.53 -9.28 -7.47
C TRP A 34 -10.54 -8.33 -6.82
N ARG A 35 -11.60 -7.92 -7.52
CA ARG A 35 -12.63 -7.01 -6.99
C ARG A 35 -13.61 -7.68 -6.03
N HIS A 36 -13.54 -8.99 -5.88
CA HIS A 36 -14.52 -9.79 -5.13
C HIS A 36 -13.89 -10.67 -4.05
N ILE A 37 -12.61 -10.44 -3.73
CA ILE A 37 -11.87 -11.27 -2.79
C ILE A 37 -11.23 -10.43 -1.69
N ALA A 38 -11.08 -11.07 -0.54
CA ALA A 38 -10.20 -10.65 0.52
C ALA A 38 -9.57 -11.91 1.14
N PHE A 39 -8.27 -11.86 1.41
CA PHE A 39 -7.54 -13.02 1.91
C PHE A 39 -6.30 -12.63 2.70
N ARG A 40 -5.94 -13.47 3.67
CA ARG A 40 -4.66 -13.45 4.36
C ARG A 40 -3.64 -14.26 3.57
N TYR A 41 -2.36 -13.90 3.63
CA TYR A 41 -1.30 -14.58 2.92
C TYR A 41 0.04 -14.56 3.66
N ILE A 42 0.95 -15.41 3.20
CA ILE A 42 2.40 -15.25 3.37
C ILE A 42 3.01 -15.26 1.97
N LEU A 43 3.62 -14.15 1.55
CA LEU A 43 4.12 -13.94 0.20
C LEU A 43 5.61 -13.61 0.19
N SER A 44 6.29 -14.11 -0.83
CA SER A 44 7.63 -13.65 -1.23
C SER A 44 7.61 -12.21 -1.74
N VAL A 45 8.78 -11.57 -1.83
CA VAL A 45 8.93 -10.23 -2.46
C VAL A 45 8.35 -10.22 -3.88
N ALA A 46 8.62 -11.25 -4.68
CA ALA A 46 8.14 -11.31 -6.07
C ALA A 46 6.61 -11.31 -6.13
N ALA A 47 5.96 -12.11 -5.28
CA ALA A 47 4.50 -12.13 -5.20
C ALA A 47 3.92 -10.82 -4.67
N MET A 48 4.52 -10.22 -3.64
CA MET A 48 4.13 -8.89 -3.13
C MET A 48 4.21 -7.81 -4.23
N THR A 49 5.28 -7.80 -5.03
CA THR A 49 5.43 -6.89 -6.16
C THR A 49 4.34 -7.12 -7.22
N SER A 50 4.02 -8.37 -7.55
CA SER A 50 2.94 -8.68 -8.50
C SER A 50 1.59 -8.15 -8.04
N VAL A 51 1.21 -8.36 -6.77
CA VAL A 51 -0.06 -7.84 -6.25
C VAL A 51 -0.05 -6.31 -6.18
N SER A 52 1.08 -5.71 -5.79
CA SER A 52 1.26 -4.26 -5.77
C SER A 52 1.04 -3.64 -7.15
N HIS A 53 1.63 -4.24 -8.20
CA HIS A 53 1.47 -3.76 -9.57
C HIS A 53 0.02 -3.81 -10.05
N ILE A 54 -0.75 -4.84 -9.67
CA ILE A 54 -2.17 -4.94 -10.01
C ILE A 54 -2.95 -3.77 -9.41
N ILE A 55 -2.70 -3.42 -8.15
CA ILE A 55 -3.35 -2.31 -7.46
C ILE A 55 -2.94 -0.96 -8.07
N GLU A 56 -1.65 -0.77 -8.33
CA GLU A 56 -1.10 0.42 -8.96
C GLU A 56 -1.68 0.65 -10.37
N GLU A 57 -1.81 -0.41 -11.17
CA GLU A 57 -2.40 -0.34 -12.51
C GLU A 57 -3.87 0.00 -12.47
N ALA A 58 -4.63 -0.58 -11.53
CA ALA A 58 -6.03 -0.20 -11.32
C ALA A 58 -6.18 1.28 -10.94
N ALA A 59 -5.27 1.80 -10.09
CA ALA A 59 -5.25 3.22 -9.73
C ALA A 59 -4.90 4.10 -10.95
N ALA A 60 -3.89 3.74 -11.73
CA ALA A 60 -3.51 4.48 -12.93
C ALA A 60 -4.63 4.53 -13.99
N GLN A 61 -5.49 3.51 -14.04
CA GLN A 61 -6.64 3.46 -14.95
C GLN A 61 -7.85 4.25 -14.46
N SER A 62 -7.80 4.83 -13.24
CA SER A 62 -8.91 5.59 -12.64
C SER A 62 -9.15 6.98 -13.26
N ARG A 63 -8.37 7.36 -14.28
CA ARG A 63 -8.50 8.65 -15.00
C ARG A 63 -8.41 9.87 -14.09
N GLY A 64 -7.52 9.82 -13.10
CA GLY A 64 -7.25 10.94 -12.21
C GLY A 64 -8.23 11.06 -11.05
N THR A 65 -8.98 10.01 -10.72
CA THR A 65 -9.97 10.05 -9.61
C THR A 65 -9.50 9.33 -8.36
N ALA A 66 -8.61 8.34 -8.47
CA ALA A 66 -8.11 7.60 -7.32
C ALA A 66 -6.88 8.24 -6.69
N HIS A 67 -6.81 8.12 -5.37
CA HIS A 67 -5.62 8.33 -4.56
C HIS A 67 -4.83 7.02 -4.44
N LEU A 68 -3.50 7.13 -4.37
CA LEU A 68 -2.61 5.97 -4.24
C LEU A 68 -1.63 6.16 -3.08
N HIS A 69 -1.56 5.21 -2.16
CA HIS A 69 -0.59 5.22 -1.04
C HIS A 69 0.28 3.97 -1.13
N VAL A 70 1.61 4.13 -1.21
CA VAL A 70 2.53 3.01 -1.44
C VAL A 70 3.76 3.10 -0.56
N SER A 71 4.04 2.04 0.19
CA SER A 71 5.27 1.89 0.95
C SER A 71 6.32 1.11 0.20
N PHE A 72 7.52 1.70 0.13
CA PHE A 72 8.75 1.02 -0.28
C PHE A 72 9.59 0.57 0.91
N GLN A 73 9.18 0.91 2.14
CA GLN A 73 9.95 0.82 3.39
C GLN A 73 11.22 1.69 3.41
N PHE A 74 11.97 1.75 2.30
CA PHE A 74 13.24 2.47 2.16
C PHE A 74 13.36 3.15 0.78
N MET A 75 14.03 4.30 0.74
CA MET A 75 14.28 5.06 -0.49
C MET A 75 15.04 4.26 -1.54
N SER A 76 16.07 3.51 -1.15
CA SER A 76 16.85 2.66 -2.08
C SER A 76 16.00 1.69 -2.90
N ARG A 77 14.82 1.32 -2.41
CA ARG A 77 13.86 0.43 -3.08
C ARG A 77 12.90 1.16 -4.00
N PHE A 78 12.65 2.44 -3.73
CA PHE A 78 11.86 3.30 -4.59
C PHE A 78 12.65 3.77 -5.81
N LEU A 79 13.94 4.10 -5.67
CA LEU A 79 14.74 4.68 -6.76
C LEU A 79 14.67 3.90 -8.09
N PRO A 80 14.75 2.56 -8.12
CA PRO A 80 14.60 1.80 -9.36
C PRO A 80 13.20 1.88 -10.00
N GLN A 81 12.20 2.37 -9.27
CA GLN A 81 10.78 2.44 -9.66
C GLN A 81 10.31 3.86 -10.00
N VAL A 82 11.18 4.87 -9.92
CA VAL A 82 10.81 6.29 -10.12
C VAL A 82 10.08 6.51 -11.44
N GLU A 83 10.56 5.94 -12.55
CA GLU A 83 9.94 6.13 -13.87
C GLU A 83 8.58 5.43 -14.01
N ARG A 84 8.41 4.28 -13.34
CA ARG A 84 7.09 3.63 -13.24
C ARG A 84 6.11 4.55 -12.52
N TYR A 85 6.52 5.13 -11.40
CA TYR A 85 5.68 6.04 -10.63
C TYR A 85 5.43 7.36 -11.34
N ARG A 86 6.37 7.85 -12.14
CA ARG A 86 6.14 8.97 -13.06
C ARG A 86 5.00 8.66 -14.02
N THR A 87 4.95 7.46 -14.58
CA THR A 87 3.86 7.03 -15.47
C THR A 87 2.53 6.88 -14.73
N ILE A 88 2.51 6.20 -13.58
CA ILE A 88 1.31 6.04 -12.74
C ILE A 88 0.74 7.41 -12.34
N SER A 89 1.61 8.38 -12.05
CA SER A 89 1.23 9.72 -11.59
C SER A 89 0.35 10.50 -12.58
N LEU A 90 0.34 10.09 -13.86
CA LEU A 90 -0.51 10.67 -14.91
C LEU A 90 -1.98 10.21 -14.82
N GLY A 91 -2.24 9.09 -14.15
CA GLY A 91 -3.54 8.43 -14.09
C GLY A 91 -4.25 8.52 -12.73
N ILE A 92 -3.62 9.10 -11.71
CA ILE A 92 -4.14 9.22 -10.35
C ILE A 92 -4.39 10.69 -9.99
N ALA A 93 -5.30 10.93 -9.04
CA ALA A 93 -5.53 12.27 -8.48
C ALA A 93 -4.31 12.74 -7.67
N ARG A 94 -3.81 11.87 -6.77
CA ARG A 94 -2.65 12.15 -5.92
C ARG A 94 -2.04 10.85 -5.38
N GLY A 95 -0.73 10.85 -5.19
CA GLY A 95 0.03 9.71 -4.68
C GLY A 95 0.91 10.07 -3.48
N TRP A 96 1.06 9.14 -2.56
CA TRP A 96 1.94 9.22 -1.40
C TRP A 96 2.89 8.03 -1.37
N ILE A 97 4.18 8.33 -1.38
CA ILE A 97 5.27 7.34 -1.40
C ILE A 97 5.94 7.34 -0.03
N TYR A 98 5.92 6.21 0.65
CA TYR A 98 6.41 6.07 2.02
C TYR A 98 7.73 5.31 2.04
N GLY A 99 8.73 5.85 2.73
CA GLY A 99 10.01 5.16 2.94
C GLY A 99 10.93 5.92 3.88
N ALA A 100 11.85 5.19 4.50
CA ALA A 100 12.95 5.78 5.27
C ALA A 100 14.09 6.20 4.33
N MET A 101 14.80 7.27 4.70
CA MET A 101 15.94 7.80 3.95
C MET A 101 17.21 6.97 4.23
N ASP A 102 17.39 5.84 3.55
CA ASP A 102 18.58 4.99 3.69
C ASP A 102 19.70 5.31 2.70
N VAL A 103 19.44 6.20 1.75
CA VAL A 103 20.42 6.71 0.79
C VAL A 103 20.43 8.22 0.82
N HIS A 104 21.63 8.81 0.73
CA HIS A 104 21.78 10.24 0.61
C HIS A 104 21.59 10.63 -0.86
N GLU A 105 20.42 11.18 -1.18
CA GLU A 105 20.16 11.79 -2.47
C GLU A 105 20.14 13.31 -2.31
N PRO A 106 21.13 14.04 -2.86
CA PRO A 106 21.16 15.49 -2.77
C PRO A 106 19.91 16.09 -3.42
N GLY A 107 18.99 16.63 -2.61
CA GLY A 107 17.71 17.19 -3.06
C GLY A 107 16.52 16.24 -3.02
N GLY A 108 16.72 14.96 -2.64
CA GLY A 108 15.68 13.93 -2.66
C GLY A 108 15.25 13.52 -4.08
N PRO A 109 14.33 12.54 -4.21
CA PRO A 109 13.86 12.10 -5.51
C PRO A 109 13.03 13.21 -6.17
N ILE A 110 13.31 13.48 -7.45
CA ILE A 110 12.53 14.42 -8.26
C ILE A 110 11.19 13.77 -8.61
N LEU A 111 10.18 14.04 -7.80
CA LEU A 111 8.83 13.53 -7.96
C LEU A 111 7.94 14.48 -8.80
N PRO A 112 7.03 13.95 -9.63
CA PRO A 112 5.93 14.72 -10.20
C PRO A 112 5.09 15.41 -9.13
N ALA A 113 4.45 16.54 -9.46
CA ALA A 113 3.66 17.32 -8.51
C ALA A 113 2.47 16.56 -7.87
N SER A 114 1.97 15.52 -8.54
CA SER A 114 0.91 14.65 -8.01
C SER A 114 1.43 13.62 -7.01
N LEU A 115 2.74 13.46 -6.83
CA LEU A 115 3.35 12.55 -5.85
C LEU A 115 3.97 13.32 -4.69
N ARG A 116 3.84 12.77 -3.47
CA ARG A 116 4.48 13.28 -2.26
C ARG A 116 5.31 12.19 -1.61
N TRP A 117 6.54 12.52 -1.23
CA TRP A 117 7.35 11.66 -0.38
C TRP A 117 6.96 11.82 1.09
N ILE A 118 6.85 10.70 1.82
CA ILE A 118 6.59 10.61 3.25
C ILE A 118 7.78 9.94 3.91
N ASN A 119 8.54 10.70 4.70
CA ASN A 119 9.66 10.14 5.45
C ASN A 119 9.12 9.29 6.62
N THR A 120 9.44 8.01 6.61
CA THR A 120 9.04 7.06 7.67
C THR A 120 10.21 6.65 8.57
N GLU A 121 11.36 7.32 8.45
CA GLU A 121 12.53 7.09 9.30
C GLU A 121 12.18 7.19 10.79
N GLY A 122 12.69 6.24 11.57
CA GLY A 122 12.41 6.14 13.02
C GLY A 122 11.00 5.65 13.37
N THR A 123 10.15 5.33 12.39
CA THR A 123 8.79 4.83 12.62
C THR A 123 8.68 3.31 12.41
N PRO A 124 7.70 2.62 13.03
CA PRO A 124 7.44 1.20 12.76
C PRO A 124 7.06 0.87 11.30
N LEU A 125 6.69 1.87 10.48
CA LEU A 125 6.29 1.65 9.08
C LEU A 125 7.40 1.10 8.20
N VAL A 126 8.66 1.20 8.61
CA VAL A 126 9.79 0.55 7.91
C VAL A 126 9.64 -0.98 7.87
N GLN A 127 8.77 -1.57 8.69
CA GLN A 127 8.46 -3.01 8.69
C GLN A 127 7.26 -3.37 7.82
N TYR A 128 6.52 -2.38 7.31
CA TYR A 128 5.26 -2.57 6.60
C TYR A 128 5.40 -2.30 5.10
N TRP A 129 4.97 -3.25 4.30
CA TRP A 129 4.67 -3.09 2.89
C TRP A 129 3.17 -2.85 2.75
N PHE A 130 2.78 -1.74 2.14
CA PHE A 130 1.37 -1.50 1.83
C PHE A 130 1.19 -0.80 0.50
N VAL A 131 0.05 -1.08 -0.13
CA VAL A 131 -0.42 -0.41 -1.35
C VAL A 131 -1.93 -0.21 -1.21
N VAL A 132 -2.39 1.04 -1.26
CA VAL A 132 -3.80 1.39 -1.14
C VAL A 132 -4.22 2.24 -2.31
N ALA A 133 -5.15 1.76 -3.12
CA ALA A 133 -5.83 2.54 -4.15
C ALA A 133 -7.25 2.86 -3.69
N TYR A 134 -7.57 4.15 -3.61
CA TYR A 134 -8.82 4.64 -3.02
C TYR A 134 -9.46 5.74 -3.87
N GLY A 135 -10.65 5.50 -4.39
CA GLY A 135 -11.40 6.44 -5.22
C GLY A 135 -12.78 5.90 -5.61
N PRO A 136 -13.54 6.63 -6.42
CA PRO A 136 -14.85 6.16 -6.91
C PRO A 136 -14.77 4.77 -7.54
N GLY A 137 -15.43 3.79 -6.93
CA GLY A 137 -15.43 2.39 -7.38
C GLY A 137 -14.11 1.64 -7.23
N LEU A 138 -13.11 2.19 -6.52
CA LEU A 138 -11.80 1.56 -6.34
C LEU A 138 -11.38 1.60 -4.87
N PHE A 139 -11.32 0.41 -4.24
CA PHE A 139 -11.06 0.26 -2.81
C PHE A 139 -10.12 -0.92 -2.53
N MET A 140 -8.95 -0.90 -3.16
CA MET A 140 -7.98 -1.99 -3.06
C MET A 140 -6.94 -1.68 -1.99
N SER A 141 -6.78 -2.60 -1.04
CA SER A 141 -5.80 -2.49 0.03
C SER A 141 -4.94 -3.75 0.10
N LEU A 142 -3.63 -3.54 0.15
CA LEU A 142 -2.61 -4.53 0.49
C LEU A 142 -1.88 -4.01 1.72
N LEU A 143 -1.83 -4.80 2.79
CA LEU A 143 -1.06 -4.48 3.99
C LEU A 143 -0.36 -5.74 4.48
N ALA A 144 0.96 -5.66 4.59
CA ALA A 144 1.78 -6.76 5.02
C ALA A 144 2.93 -6.29 5.90
N ARG A 145 3.32 -7.13 6.84
CA ARG A 145 4.48 -6.94 7.69
C ARG A 145 5.55 -7.95 7.31
N GLU A 146 6.79 -7.49 7.25
CA GLU A 146 7.94 -8.36 7.04
C GLU A 146 8.07 -9.35 8.20
N ILE A 147 8.16 -10.64 7.87
CA ILE A 147 8.38 -11.73 8.81
C ILE A 147 9.74 -12.38 8.55
N SER A 148 10.34 -12.94 9.59
CA SER A 148 11.55 -13.74 9.44
C SER A 148 11.22 -15.02 8.65
N ALA A 149 12.06 -15.36 7.67
CA ALA A 149 11.94 -16.63 6.96
C ALA A 149 12.11 -17.78 7.97
N LEU A 150 11.11 -18.69 8.05
CA LEU A 150 11.20 -19.89 8.89
C LEU A 150 12.30 -20.84 8.37
N HIS A 151 12.50 -20.91 7.05
CA HIS A 151 13.49 -21.77 6.40
C HIS A 151 14.05 -21.06 5.15
N GLY A 152 15.36 -20.75 5.14
CA GLY A 152 16.07 -20.25 3.97
C GLY A 152 16.40 -18.75 3.97
N ALA A 153 17.18 -18.34 2.96
CA ALA A 153 17.49 -16.94 2.71
C ALA A 153 16.34 -16.28 1.93
N GLY A 154 15.91 -15.08 2.33
CA GLY A 154 14.87 -14.33 1.64
C GLY A 154 14.03 -13.47 2.57
N ARG A 155 13.19 -12.62 1.98
CA ARG A 155 12.24 -11.76 2.68
C ARG A 155 10.83 -12.23 2.37
N TYR A 156 10.04 -12.43 3.42
CA TYR A 156 8.65 -12.84 3.33
C TYR A 156 7.78 -11.85 4.09
N TYR A 157 6.53 -11.75 3.68
CA TYR A 157 5.57 -10.87 4.29
C TYR A 157 4.30 -11.63 4.60
N GLU A 158 3.85 -11.48 5.83
CA GLU A 158 2.52 -11.88 6.23
C GLU A 158 1.60 -10.67 6.11
N GLY A 159 0.41 -10.86 5.57
CA GLY A 159 -0.51 -9.75 5.39
C GLY A 159 -1.86 -10.16 4.86
N PHE A 160 -2.60 -9.16 4.40
CA PHE A 160 -3.87 -9.35 3.74
C PHE A 160 -4.00 -8.46 2.50
N TYR A 161 -4.80 -8.96 1.57
CA TYR A 161 -5.38 -8.18 0.49
C TYR A 161 -6.88 -8.05 0.74
N ALA A 162 -7.45 -6.89 0.45
CA ALA A 162 -8.90 -6.68 0.47
C ALA A 162 -9.33 -5.71 -0.63
N PHE A 163 -10.37 -6.07 -1.37
CA PHE A 163 -11.22 -5.10 -2.07
C PHE A 163 -12.38 -4.71 -1.15
N ASP A 164 -12.13 -3.77 -0.25
CA ASP A 164 -13.10 -3.38 0.78
C ASP A 164 -12.96 -1.89 1.10
N ARG A 165 -14.10 -1.18 1.05
CA ARG A 165 -14.17 0.27 1.24
C ARG A 165 -13.86 0.69 2.67
N ASP A 166 -14.31 -0.08 3.65
CA ASP A 166 -14.19 0.26 5.06
C ASP A 166 -12.77 -0.01 5.54
N ILE A 167 -12.18 -1.13 5.10
CA ILE A 167 -10.75 -1.45 5.36
C ILE A 167 -9.84 -0.40 4.73
N SER A 168 -10.09 -0.05 3.46
CA SER A 168 -9.30 0.97 2.76
C SER A 168 -9.41 2.33 3.46
N TYR A 169 -10.62 2.75 3.81
CA TYR A 169 -10.86 4.00 4.54
C TYR A 169 -10.18 4.03 5.91
N GLN A 170 -10.30 2.96 6.71
CA GLN A 170 -9.67 2.86 8.02
C GLN A 170 -8.14 2.91 7.93
N LEU A 171 -7.55 2.21 6.95
CA LEU A 171 -6.11 2.25 6.73
C LEU A 171 -5.64 3.68 6.39
N LEU A 172 -6.37 4.39 5.52
CA LEU A 172 -6.06 5.79 5.21
C LEU A 172 -6.22 6.73 6.42
N LEU A 173 -7.23 6.50 7.27
CA LEU A 173 -7.39 7.26 8.51
C LEU A 173 -6.19 7.05 9.44
N ILE A 174 -5.70 5.82 9.56
CA ILE A 174 -4.51 5.50 10.36
C ILE A 174 -3.27 6.20 9.78
N LEU A 175 -3.09 6.18 8.45
CA LEU A 175 -1.99 6.89 7.80
C LEU A 175 -2.07 8.42 8.01
N HIS A 176 -3.27 9.00 7.98
CA HIS A 176 -3.49 10.41 8.34
C HIS A 176 -3.09 10.69 9.79
N MET A 177 -3.49 9.84 10.74
CA MET A 177 -3.10 10.00 12.14
C MET A 177 -1.59 9.87 12.36
N CYS A 178 -0.90 9.06 11.56
CA CYS A 178 0.57 8.94 11.62
C CYS A 178 1.27 10.19 11.05
N PHE A 179 0.71 10.82 10.01
CA PHE A 179 1.32 11.96 9.31
C PHE A 179 0.29 13.05 8.96
N PRO A 180 -0.29 13.75 9.94
CA PRO A 180 -1.45 14.62 9.72
C PRO A 180 -1.16 15.83 8.82
N GLU A 181 0.09 16.32 8.84
CA GLU A 181 0.53 17.44 8.00
C GLU A 181 0.79 17.03 6.54
N ASP A 182 1.04 15.74 6.30
CA ASP A 182 1.46 15.23 5.01
C ASP A 182 0.37 14.48 4.24
N VAL A 183 -0.43 13.72 4.98
CA VAL A 183 -1.50 12.87 4.49
C VAL A 183 -2.82 13.53 4.87
N PRO A 184 -3.67 13.94 3.91
CA PRO A 184 -4.94 14.59 4.22
C PRO A 184 -5.93 13.60 4.85
N MET A 185 -6.91 14.15 5.58
CA MET A 185 -8.05 13.36 6.05
C MET A 185 -8.75 12.69 4.85
N PRO A 186 -8.90 11.36 4.82
CA PRO A 186 -9.61 10.69 3.74
C PRO A 186 -11.09 11.05 3.76
N ARG A 187 -11.68 11.20 2.57
CA ARG A 187 -13.14 11.28 2.41
C ARG A 187 -13.77 9.93 2.71
N ARG A 188 -14.96 9.94 3.29
CA ARG A 188 -15.70 8.70 3.55
C ARG A 188 -16.12 8.03 2.23
N PRO A 189 -16.28 6.69 2.19
CA PRO A 189 -16.69 6.00 0.98
C PRO A 189 -18.00 6.54 0.38
N GLU A 190 -18.97 6.96 1.21
CA GLU A 190 -20.26 7.50 0.78
C GLU A 190 -20.15 8.88 0.13
N GLU A 191 -19.04 9.59 0.36
CA GLU A 191 -18.78 10.93 -0.18
C GLU A 191 -18.07 10.87 -1.55
N LEU A 192 -17.62 9.68 -1.97
CA LEU A 192 -17.00 9.46 -3.28
C LEU A 192 -18.12 9.30 -4.32
N GLN A 193 -18.32 10.34 -5.13
CA GLN A 193 -19.30 10.31 -6.23
C GLN A 193 -18.80 9.43 -7.37
N TRP A 194 -19.73 8.66 -7.97
CA TRP A 194 -19.52 7.75 -9.09
C TRP A 194 -19.65 8.46 -10.44
#